data_AF-A0A1E4EPQ5-F1
#
_entry.id   AF-A0A1E4EPQ5-F1
#
_cell.length_a   1.000
_cell.length_b   1.000
_cell.length_c   1.000
_cell.angle_alpha   90.00
_cell.angle_beta   90.00
_cell.angle_gamma   90.00
#
_symmetry.space_group_name_H-M   'P 1'
#
loop_
_entity.id
_entity.type
_entity.pdbx_description
1 polymer ?
#
loop_
_entity_poly.entity_id
_entity_poly.type
_entity_poly.pdbx_seq_one_letter_code
_entity_poly.pdbx_strand_id
1 'polypeptide(L)'
;MKPNPRAIRALGALLIALGLLLCGSMAWLIHFLQQAIAQTSNHRWNGSPEFTRATFSLFYSIFAFGAVSLGSGIFQLRTARRSRVIAIATLVALGPILYYVSQIMSLKK
;
A
#
# COMPACT_ATOMS: atom_id res chain seq x y z
N MET A 1 -22.68 -0.76 -21.84
CA MET A 1 -22.61 -2.16 -21.34
C MET A 1 -23.05 -2.21 -19.89
N LYS A 2 -24.04 -3.04 -19.54
CA LYS A 2 -24.40 -3.28 -18.13
C LYS A 2 -23.24 -4.04 -17.44
N PRO A 3 -22.83 -3.66 -16.21
CA PRO A 3 -21.75 -4.37 -15.54
C PRO A 3 -22.13 -5.82 -15.25
N ASN A 4 -21.28 -6.78 -15.63
CA ASN A 4 -21.48 -8.19 -15.29
C ASN A 4 -21.20 -8.42 -13.78
N PRO A 5 -22.20 -8.85 -12.98
CA PRO A 5 -22.02 -9.05 -11.54
C PRO A 5 -20.90 -10.04 -11.18
N ARG A 6 -20.70 -11.10 -11.98
CA ARG A 6 -19.63 -12.08 -11.76
C ARG A 6 -18.25 -11.44 -11.94
N ALA A 7 -18.09 -10.58 -12.96
CA ALA A 7 -16.85 -9.86 -13.20
C ALA A 7 -16.54 -8.86 -12.09
N ILE A 8 -17.55 -8.18 -11.53
CA ILE A 8 -17.35 -7.27 -10.38
C ILE A 8 -16.90 -8.04 -9.14
N ARG A 9 -17.51 -9.19 -8.87
CA ARG A 9 -17.11 -10.03 -7.73
C ARG A 9 -15.71 -10.61 -7.89
N ALA A 10 -15.34 -11.04 -9.09
CA ALA A 10 -13.98 -11.50 -9.39
C ALA A 10 -12.94 -10.37 -9.19
N LEU A 11 -13.24 -9.16 -9.66
CA LEU A 11 -12.41 -7.99 -9.39
C LEU A 11 -12.34 -7.70 -7.88
N GLY A 12 -13.45 -7.84 -7.16
CA GLY A 12 -13.48 -7.69 -5.72
C GLY A 12 -12.57 -8.69 -4.99
N ALA A 13 -12.61 -9.96 -5.37
CA ALA A 13 -11.72 -10.99 -4.85
C ALA A 13 -10.24 -10.70 -5.15
N LEU A 14 -9.94 -10.24 -6.36
CA LEU A 14 -8.59 -9.82 -6.73
C LEU A 14 -8.10 -8.66 -5.86
N LEU A 15 -8.93 -7.63 -5.66
CA LEU A 15 -8.59 -6.47 -4.82
C LEU A 15 -8.39 -6.85 -3.35
N ILE A 16 -9.11 -7.84 -2.85
CA ILE A 16 -8.88 -8.42 -1.51
C ILE A 16 -7.50 -9.08 -1.47
N ALA A 17 -7.20 -9.96 -2.42
CA ALA A 17 -5.92 -10.67 -2.46
C ALA A 17 -4.73 -9.70 -2.54
N LEU A 18 -4.83 -8.69 -3.42
CA LEU A 18 -3.82 -7.63 -3.55
C LEU A 18 -3.72 -6.78 -2.28
N GLY A 19 -4.86 -6.40 -1.69
CA GLY A 19 -4.89 -5.63 -0.45
C GLY A 19 -4.22 -6.38 0.71
N LEU A 20 -4.51 -7.67 0.89
CA LEU A 20 -3.85 -8.53 1.88
C LEU A 20 -2.35 -8.65 1.63
N LEU A 21 -1.95 -8.86 0.38
CA LEU A 21 -0.53 -8.97 0.01
C LEU A 21 0.21 -7.66 0.33
N LEU A 22 -0.36 -6.51 -0.06
CA LEU A 22 0.26 -5.21 0.20
C LEU A 22 0.32 -4.89 1.69
N CYS A 23 -0.78 -5.06 2.43
CA CYS A 23 -0.78 -4.84 3.87
C CYS A 23 0.18 -5.77 4.59
N GLY A 24 0.15 -7.06 4.29
CA GLY A 24 1.00 -8.07 4.93
C GLY A 24 2.48 -7.83 4.65
N SER A 25 2.85 -7.60 3.38
CA SER A 25 4.24 -7.32 3.01
C SER A 25 4.75 -6.01 3.61
N MET A 26 3.97 -4.93 3.60
CA MET A 26 4.39 -3.67 4.21
C MET A 26 4.51 -3.77 5.72
N ALA A 27 3.57 -4.44 6.41
CA ALA A 27 3.66 -4.66 7.86
C ALA A 27 4.90 -5.47 8.22
N TRP A 28 5.19 -6.54 7.45
CA TRP A 28 6.39 -7.34 7.63
C TRP A 28 7.67 -6.53 7.39
N LEU A 29 7.74 -5.76 6.30
CA LEU A 29 8.90 -4.90 6.00
C LEU A 29 9.13 -3.84 7.07
N ILE A 30 8.07 -3.19 7.57
CA ILE A 30 8.15 -2.21 8.65
C ILE A 30 8.74 -2.87 9.90
N HIS A 31 8.23 -4.04 10.30
CA HIS A 31 8.71 -4.75 11.46
C HIS A 31 10.17 -5.19 11.31
N PHE A 32 10.51 -5.75 10.15
CA PHE A 32 11.87 -6.18 9.83
C PHE A 32 12.86 -5.01 9.87
N LEU A 33 12.51 -3.87 9.25
CA LEU A 33 13.40 -2.71 9.18
C LEU A 33 13.58 -2.05 10.56
N GLN A 34 12.52 -2.02 11.38
CA GLN A 34 12.62 -1.55 12.77
C GLN A 34 13.61 -2.40 13.59
N GLN A 35 13.57 -3.72 13.43
CA GLN A 35 14.54 -4.61 14.08
C GLN A 35 15.97 -4.37 13.57
N ALA A 36 16.15 -4.22 12.26
CA ALA A 36 17.46 -3.94 11.65
C ALA A 36 18.05 -2.58 12.09
N ILE A 37 17.21 -1.57 12.35
CA ILE A 37 17.64 -0.28 12.89
C ILE A 37 18.05 -0.41 14.37
N ALA A 38 17.32 -1.22 15.14
CA ALA A 38 17.58 -1.41 16.57
C ALA A 38 18.84 -2.28 16.83
N GLN A 39 19.16 -3.21 15.93
CA GLN A 39 20.34 -4.07 16.05
C GLN A 39 21.59 -3.39 15.46
N THR A 40 22.60 -3.15 16.30
CA THR A 40 23.83 -2.45 15.92
C THR A 40 24.90 -3.36 15.31
N SER A 41 24.75 -4.68 15.41
CA SER A 41 25.72 -5.66 14.91
C SER A 41 25.27 -6.28 13.58
N ASN A 42 26.12 -6.14 12.57
CA ASN A 42 26.14 -6.85 11.29
C ASN A 42 25.11 -6.50 10.20
N HIS A 43 23.90 -6.00 10.48
CA HIS A 43 22.92 -5.58 9.45
C HIS A 43 22.38 -4.17 9.71
N ARG A 44 23.31 -3.21 9.80
CA ARG A 44 22.96 -1.82 10.11
C ARG A 44 22.29 -1.14 8.92
N TRP A 45 21.06 -0.68 9.15
CA TRP A 45 20.47 0.36 8.33
C TRP A 45 21.37 1.60 8.35
N ASN A 46 21.88 1.99 7.17
CA ASN A 46 22.84 3.08 6.99
C ASN A 46 22.21 4.33 6.35
N GLY A 47 20.88 4.37 6.20
CA GLY A 47 20.16 5.51 5.64
C GLY A 47 20.18 6.71 6.60
N SER A 48 20.17 7.92 6.04
CA SER A 48 20.02 9.15 6.84
C SER A 48 18.65 9.16 7.56
N PRO A 49 18.48 9.96 8.63
CA PRO A 49 17.17 10.12 9.28
C PRO A 49 16.05 10.51 8.32
N GLU A 50 16.34 11.36 7.34
CA GLU A 50 15.40 11.82 6.30
C GLU A 50 15.02 10.68 5.37
N PHE A 51 16.00 9.92 4.89
CA PHE A 51 15.79 8.74 4.05
C PHE A 51 14.95 7.68 4.76
N THR A 52 15.24 7.46 6.04
CA THR A 52 14.50 6.54 6.91
C THR A 52 13.04 6.94 7.02
N ARG A 53 12.78 8.21 7.38
CA ARG A 53 11.40 8.74 7.48
C ARG A 53 10.65 8.63 6.16
N ALA A 54 11.27 9.00 5.04
CA ALA A 54 10.66 8.91 3.72
C ALA A 54 10.32 7.44 3.36
N THR A 55 11.20 6.50 3.70
CA THR A 55 10.99 5.06 3.46
C THR A 55 9.82 4.51 4.29
N PHE A 56 9.76 4.79 5.59
CA PHE A 56 8.63 4.36 6.42
C PHE A 56 7.32 5.02 5.98
N SER A 57 7.33 6.31 5.65
CA SER A 57 6.15 7.00 5.13
C SER A 57 5.66 6.40 3.80
N LEU A 58 6.57 5.97 2.93
CA LEU A 58 6.22 5.21 1.73
C LEU A 58 5.56 3.88 2.10
N PHE A 59 6.12 3.11 3.03
CA PHE A 59 5.55 1.83 3.46
C PHE A 59 4.15 2.00 4.05
N TYR A 60 3.94 2.98 4.92
CA TYR A 60 2.61 3.29 5.47
C TYR A 60 1.63 3.75 4.39
N SER A 61 2.09 4.49 3.39
CA SER A 61 1.24 4.91 2.26
C SER A 61 0.78 3.71 1.43
N ILE A 62 1.70 2.77 1.14
CA ILE A 62 1.37 1.52 0.43
C ILE A 62 0.46 0.62 1.29
N PHE A 63 0.70 0.56 2.61
CA PHE A 63 -0.18 -0.16 3.54
C PHE A 63 -1.60 0.41 3.53
N ALA A 64 -1.75 1.73 3.64
CA ALA A 64 -3.04 2.40 3.57
C ALA A 64 -3.74 2.17 2.23
N PHE A 65 -3.00 2.23 1.12
CA PHE A 65 -3.52 1.88 -0.21
C PHE A 65 -4.00 0.42 -0.26
N GLY A 66 -3.23 -0.51 0.29
CA GLY A 66 -3.62 -1.91 0.45
C GLY A 66 -4.92 -2.08 1.24
N ALA A 67 -5.09 -1.34 2.33
CA ALA A 67 -6.30 -1.36 3.15
C ALA A 67 -7.53 -0.80 2.41
N VAL A 68 -7.36 0.27 1.62
CA VAL A 68 -8.42 0.80 0.74
C VAL A 68 -8.79 -0.22 -0.34
N SER A 69 -7.80 -0.88 -0.96
CA SER A 69 -8.03 -1.95 -1.94
C SER A 69 -8.79 -3.12 -1.31
N LEU A 70 -8.41 -3.54 -0.11
CA LEU A 70 -9.07 -4.60 0.64
C LEU A 70 -10.55 -4.25 0.90
N GLY A 71 -10.82 -3.06 1.46
CA GLY A 71 -12.18 -2.59 1.73
C GLY A 71 -13.02 -2.47 0.46
N SER A 72 -12.42 -1.97 -0.62
CA SER A 72 -13.02 -1.92 -1.96
C SER A 72 -13.42 -3.30 -2.45
N GLY A 73 -12.51 -4.27 -2.31
CA GLY A 73 -12.72 -5.63 -2.76
C GLY A 73 -13.83 -6.33 -1.97
N ILE A 74 -13.86 -6.17 -0.64
CA ILE A 74 -14.94 -6.67 0.22
C ILE A 74 -16.28 -6.08 -0.19
N PHE A 75 -16.34 -4.76 -0.42
CA PHE A 75 -17.55 -4.09 -0.87
C PHE A 75 -18.04 -4.61 -2.23
N GLN A 76 -17.15 -4.75 -3.21
CA GLN A 76 -17.48 -5.25 -4.54
C GLN A 76 -17.92 -6.72 -4.51
N LEU A 77 -17.29 -7.55 -3.68
CA LEU A 77 -17.64 -8.95 -3.51
C LEU A 77 -19.05 -9.11 -2.92
N ARG A 78 -19.39 -8.32 -1.90
CA ARG A 78 -20.70 -8.37 -1.23
C ARG A 78 -21.82 -7.75 -2.05
N THR A 79 -21.59 -6.59 -2.66
CA THR A 79 -22.66 -5.81 -3.30
C THR A 79 -22.79 -6.04 -4.80
N ALA A 80 -21.76 -6.62 -5.45
CA ALA A 80 -21.63 -6.69 -6.91
C ALA A 80 -21.80 -5.31 -7.59
N ARG A 81 -21.46 -4.22 -6.90
CA ARG A 81 -21.52 -2.84 -7.40
C ARG A 81 -20.13 -2.20 -7.38
N ARG A 82 -19.86 -1.34 -8.37
CA ARG A 82 -18.70 -0.45 -8.36
C ARG A 82 -19.08 0.88 -7.72
N SER A 83 -18.21 1.41 -6.86
CA SER A 83 -18.39 2.74 -6.26
C SER A 83 -17.39 3.72 -6.85
N ARG A 84 -17.89 4.85 -7.38
CA ARG A 84 -17.04 5.95 -7.85
C ARG A 84 -16.23 6.56 -6.71
N VAL A 85 -16.83 6.65 -5.52
CA VAL A 85 -16.15 7.18 -4.32
C VAL A 85 -14.92 6.34 -3.99
N ILE A 86 -15.04 5.01 -4.05
CA ILE A 86 -13.92 4.12 -3.75
C ILE A 86 -12.84 4.20 -4.84
N ALA A 87 -13.22 4.35 -6.12
CA ALA A 87 -12.26 4.56 -7.20
C ALA A 87 -11.47 5.87 -7.00
N ILE A 88 -12.15 6.95 -6.63
CA ILE A 88 -11.51 8.24 -6.31
C ILE A 88 -10.60 8.10 -5.09
N ALA A 89 -11.05 7.45 -4.02
CA ALA A 89 -10.22 7.20 -2.83
C ALA A 89 -8.95 6.42 -3.18
N THR A 90 -9.05 5.41 -4.06
CA THR A 90 -7.91 4.64 -4.55
C THR A 90 -6.93 5.51 -5.34
N LEU A 91 -7.44 6.38 -6.22
CA LEU A 91 -6.61 7.32 -6.98
C LEU A 91 -5.91 8.34 -6.08
N VAL A 92 -6.62 8.89 -5.09
CA VAL A 92 -6.04 9.83 -4.12
C VAL A 92 -4.94 9.16 -3.30
N ALA A 93 -5.13 7.89 -2.91
CA ALA A 93 -4.13 7.12 -2.16
C ALA A 93 -2.83 6.85 -2.96
N LEU A 94 -2.82 6.98 -4.29
CA LEU A 94 -1.59 6.92 -5.09
C LEU A 94 -0.72 8.17 -4.93
N GLY A 95 -1.30 9.34 -4.64
CA GLY A 95 -0.58 10.61 -4.52
C GLY A 95 0.58 10.56 -3.52
N PRO A 96 0.33 10.15 -2.25
CA PRO A 96 1.38 10.00 -1.25
C PRO A 96 2.48 9.01 -1.66
N ILE A 97 2.13 7.91 -2.33
CA ILE A 97 3.11 6.92 -2.81
C ILE A 97 4.06 7.58 -3.82
N LEU A 98 3.52 8.26 -4.83
CA LEU A 98 4.32 8.95 -5.85
C LEU A 98 5.19 10.05 -5.23
N TYR A 99 4.64 10.78 -4.26
CA TYR A 99 5.36 11.82 -3.53
C TYR A 99 6.58 11.24 -2.79
N TYR A 100 6.40 10.19 -1.98
CA TYR A 100 7.52 9.62 -1.21
C TYR A 100 8.53 8.88 -2.09
N VAL A 101 8.10 8.25 -3.18
CA VAL A 101 9.03 7.70 -4.19
C VAL A 101 9.91 8.81 -4.77
N SER A 102 9.33 9.94 -5.16
CA SER A 102 10.06 11.10 -5.67
C SER A 102 11.08 11.63 -4.64
N GLN A 103 10.65 11.77 -3.38
CA GLN A 103 11.53 12.21 -2.28
C GLN A 103 12.73 11.27 -2.11
N ILE A 104 12.50 9.95 -2.05
CA ILE A 104 13.56 8.95 -1.91
C ILE A 104 14.54 9.01 -3.09
N MET A 105 14.03 9.13 -4.32
CA MET A 105 14.85 9.26 -5.52
C MET A 105 15.71 10.54 -5.51
N SER A 106 15.20 11.63 -4.94
CA SER A 106 15.96 12.87 -4.77
C SER A 106 17.05 12.78 -3.72
N LEU A 107 16.85 12.00 -2.65
CA LEU A 107 17.82 11.81 -1.56
C LEU A 107 18.96 10.84 -1.92
N LYS A 108 18.83 10.11 -3.04
CA LYS A 108 19.85 9.17 -3.53
C LYS A 108 20.92 9.86 -4.40
N LYS A 109 20.69 11.10 -4.81
CA LYS A 109 21.66 11.92 -5.57
C LYS A 109 22.66 12.57 -4.63
#